data_AF-A0A8C8W7H3-F1
#
_entry.id   AF-A0A8C8W7H3-F1
#
_cell.length_a   1.000
_cell.length_b   1.000
_cell.length_c   1.000
_cell.angle_alpha   90.00
_cell.angle_beta   90.00
_cell.angle_gamma   90.00
#
_symmetry.space_group_name_H-M   'P 1'
#
loop_
_entity.id
_entity.type
_entity.pdbx_description
1 polymer ?
#
loop_
_entity_poly.entity_id
_entity_poly.type
_entity_poly.pdbx_seq_one_letter_code
_entity_poly.pdbx_strand_id
1 'polypeptide(L)'
;MSKQALCWVALCFLAAGITHGRITQTPKFLIGQQGKRLTLECEQDFNHDTMYWYRQDPGKGLRLIYYSITEKDIQKGDLSEGYDVSRNKKPFFPLTVTSAQKNQMAFYICASSIAQWSTATSSLCINVPMSCSPYQVALGSSPNPMSFHFS
;
A
#
# COMPACT_ATOMS: atom_id res chain seq x y z
N MET A 1 17.48 16.49 -45.32
CA MET A 1 17.59 16.63 -43.84
C MET A 1 16.29 16.14 -43.22
N SER A 2 16.29 15.57 -42.01
CA SER A 2 15.09 15.23 -41.22
C SER A 2 14.39 13.87 -41.46
N LYS A 3 15.12 12.75 -41.39
CA LYS A 3 14.52 11.45 -40.99
C LYS A 3 15.13 10.95 -39.68
N GLN A 4 16.44 11.16 -39.51
CA GLN A 4 17.15 10.88 -38.27
C GLN A 4 16.68 11.75 -37.08
N ALA A 5 16.36 13.01 -37.33
CA ALA A 5 15.85 13.92 -36.29
C ALA A 5 14.48 13.47 -35.75
N LEU A 6 13.58 13.02 -36.63
CA LEU A 6 12.28 12.46 -36.24
C LEU A 6 12.42 11.18 -35.42
N CYS A 7 13.42 10.35 -35.75
CA CYS A 7 13.68 9.10 -35.04
C CYS A 7 14.23 9.31 -33.63
N TRP A 8 15.07 10.33 -33.42
CA TRP A 8 15.57 10.68 -32.08
C TRP A 8 14.49 11.26 -31.17
N VAL A 9 13.63 12.13 -31.71
CA VAL A 9 12.52 12.70 -30.93
C VAL A 9 11.54 11.60 -30.50
N ALA A 10 11.24 10.62 -31.38
CA ALA A 10 10.40 9.48 -31.03
C ALA A 10 11.05 8.54 -29.98
N LEU A 11 12.37 8.34 -30.02
CA LEU A 11 13.09 7.52 -29.04
C LEU A 11 13.10 8.15 -27.64
N CYS A 12 13.14 9.49 -27.56
CA CYS A 12 13.11 10.22 -26.28
C CYS A 12 11.75 10.13 -25.56
N PHE A 13 10.64 9.99 -26.27
CA PHE A 13 9.30 9.87 -25.65
C PHE A 13 8.99 8.47 -25.09
N LEU A 14 9.68 7.43 -25.55
CA LEU A 14 9.50 6.06 -25.05
C LEU A 14 10.23 5.79 -23.72
N ALA A 15 11.07 6.73 -23.27
CA ALA A 15 11.77 6.66 -21.99
C ALA A 15 10.98 7.30 -20.83
N ALA A 16 9.64 7.29 -20.88
CA ALA A 16 8.82 7.46 -19.69
C ALA A 16 9.07 6.23 -18.79
N GLY A 17 10.12 6.33 -17.97
CA GLY A 17 10.64 5.23 -17.18
C GLY A 17 9.55 4.60 -16.32
N ILE A 18 9.36 3.29 -16.46
CA ILE A 18 8.70 2.49 -15.44
C ILE A 18 9.54 2.66 -14.17
N THR A 19 9.01 3.38 -13.18
CA THR A 19 9.61 3.45 -11.86
C THR A 19 9.65 2.04 -11.29
N HIS A 20 10.82 1.41 -11.30
CA HIS A 20 11.05 0.09 -10.75
C HIS A 20 11.09 0.18 -9.22
N GLY A 21 9.91 0.24 -8.62
CA GLY A 21 9.73 0.00 -7.20
C GLY A 21 8.98 -1.32 -6.92
N ARG A 22 9.00 -1.73 -5.67
CA ARG A 22 8.39 -2.91 -5.06
C ARG A 22 7.94 -2.56 -3.64
N ILE A 23 6.96 -3.32 -3.17
CA ILE A 23 6.66 -3.43 -1.74
C ILE A 23 7.18 -4.78 -1.27
N THR A 24 7.94 -4.79 -0.19
CA THR A 24 8.46 -6.00 0.44
C THR A 24 7.75 -6.18 1.77
N GLN A 25 7.02 -7.29 1.94
CA GLN A 25 6.48 -7.69 3.25
C GLN A 25 7.20 -8.91 3.81
N THR A 26 7.57 -8.84 5.08
CA THR A 26 8.30 -9.91 5.77
C THR A 26 7.71 -10.17 7.17
N PRO A 27 7.49 -11.44 7.55
CA PRO A 27 7.56 -12.63 6.71
C PRO A 27 6.33 -12.74 5.78
N LYS A 28 6.45 -13.54 4.71
CA LYS A 28 5.34 -13.81 3.78
C LYS A 28 4.22 -14.62 4.43
N PHE A 29 4.58 -15.48 5.38
CA PHE A 29 3.67 -16.29 6.18
C PHE A 29 4.11 -16.19 7.63
N LEU A 30 3.17 -15.87 8.52
CA LEU A 30 3.44 -15.76 9.94
C LEU A 30 2.50 -16.68 10.71
N ILE A 31 3.08 -17.69 11.34
CA ILE A 31 2.36 -18.60 12.23
C ILE A 31 2.87 -18.31 13.64
N GLY A 32 1.97 -17.88 14.52
CA GLY A 32 2.31 -17.57 15.90
C GLY A 32 1.49 -18.36 16.90
N GLN A 33 2.05 -18.50 18.10
CA GLN A 33 1.32 -19.06 19.24
C GLN A 33 0.24 -18.09 19.71
N GLN A 34 -0.90 -18.64 20.14
CA GLN A 34 -2.01 -17.83 20.65
C GLN A 34 -1.55 -16.93 21.80
N GLY A 35 -2.02 -15.69 21.80
CA GLY A 35 -1.72 -14.69 22.83
C GLY A 35 -0.39 -13.95 22.63
N LYS A 36 0.49 -14.38 21.71
CA LYS A 36 1.76 -13.70 21.45
C LYS A 36 1.59 -12.50 20.52
N ARG A 37 2.45 -11.50 20.67
CA ARG A 37 2.60 -10.39 19.73
C ARG A 37 3.31 -10.88 18.48
N LEU A 38 2.84 -10.45 17.31
CA LEU A 38 3.39 -10.83 16.01
C LEU A 38 3.55 -9.58 15.16
N THR A 39 4.71 -9.39 14.53
CA THR A 39 4.95 -8.21 13.68
C THR A 39 5.15 -8.63 12.23
N LEU A 40 4.46 -7.93 11.34
CA LEU A 40 4.65 -7.96 9.90
C LEU A 40 5.38 -6.68 9.51
N GLU A 41 6.54 -6.84 8.90
CA GLU A 41 7.32 -5.75 8.34
C GLU A 41 6.79 -5.41 6.94
N CYS A 42 6.76 -4.12 6.61
CA CYS A 42 6.53 -3.65 5.27
C CYS A 42 7.51 -2.54 4.91
N GLU A 43 8.15 -2.70 3.75
CA GLU A 43 9.09 -1.77 3.17
C GLU A 43 8.72 -1.42 1.73
N GLN A 44 8.91 -0.17 1.31
CA GLN A 44 8.75 0.26 -0.08
C GLN A 44 9.96 1.06 -0.56
N ASP A 45 10.27 0.93 -1.85
CA ASP A 45 11.34 1.66 -2.57
C ASP A 45 10.77 2.59 -3.67
N PHE A 46 9.46 2.79 -3.70
CA PHE A 46 8.76 3.73 -4.58
C PHE A 46 8.91 5.22 -4.19
N ASN A 47 9.49 5.50 -3.01
CA ASN A 47 9.51 6.84 -2.39
C ASN A 47 8.10 7.44 -2.21
N HIS A 48 7.09 6.58 -2.07
CA HIS A 48 5.71 6.95 -1.76
C HIS A 48 5.60 7.55 -0.34
N ASP A 49 4.80 8.59 -0.17
CA ASP A 49 4.58 9.22 1.14
C ASP A 49 3.62 8.38 1.99
N THR A 50 2.52 7.94 1.37
CA THR A 50 1.43 7.28 2.06
C THR A 50 1.61 5.76 2.05
N MET A 51 1.39 5.11 3.19
CA MET A 51 1.39 3.65 3.32
C MET A 51 0.18 3.14 4.09
N TYR A 52 -0.22 1.92 3.79
CA TYR A 52 -1.48 1.33 4.25
C TYR A 52 -1.27 -0.12 4.68
N TRP A 53 -2.08 -0.56 5.63
CA TRP A 53 -2.28 -1.96 5.98
C TRP A 53 -3.73 -2.36 5.81
N TYR A 54 -3.95 -3.38 5.00
CA TYR A 54 -5.23 -4.01 4.81
C TYR A 54 -5.22 -5.45 5.35
N ARG A 55 -6.39 -5.91 5.76
CA ARG A 55 -6.68 -7.34 5.91
C ARG A 55 -7.71 -7.77 4.89
N GLN A 56 -7.54 -8.99 4.41
CA GLN A 56 -8.49 -9.70 3.58
C GLN A 56 -8.87 -11.00 4.27
N ASP A 57 -10.16 -11.18 4.49
CA ASP A 57 -10.73 -12.41 5.05
C ASP A 57 -11.45 -13.17 3.93
N PRO A 58 -11.54 -14.51 3.99
CA PRO A 58 -12.23 -15.30 2.97
C PRO A 58 -13.65 -14.80 2.72
N GLY A 59 -13.98 -14.56 1.44
CA GLY A 59 -15.31 -14.06 1.03
C GLY A 59 -15.60 -12.61 1.39
N LYS A 60 -14.62 -11.84 1.89
CA LYS A 60 -14.74 -10.41 2.20
C LYS A 60 -13.81 -9.58 1.32
N GLY A 61 -14.18 -8.31 1.12
CA GLY A 61 -13.31 -7.32 0.49
C GLY A 61 -12.12 -6.94 1.38
N LEU A 62 -11.23 -6.09 0.85
CA LEU A 62 -10.16 -5.48 1.63
C LEU A 62 -10.75 -4.56 2.71
N ARG A 63 -10.23 -4.67 3.92
CA ARG A 63 -10.64 -3.84 5.06
C ARG A 63 -9.40 -3.16 5.64
N LEU A 64 -9.48 -1.85 5.81
CA LEU A 64 -8.35 -1.03 6.24
C LEU A 64 -8.11 -1.20 7.75
N ILE A 65 -6.87 -1.49 8.12
CA ILE A 65 -6.43 -1.57 9.51
C ILE A 65 -5.90 -0.21 9.97
N TYR A 66 -4.88 0.30 9.26
CA TYR A 66 -4.21 1.58 9.50
C TYR A 66 -3.66 2.16 8.20
N TYR A 67 -3.49 3.47 8.17
CA TYR A 67 -2.70 4.15 7.16
C TYR A 67 -1.87 5.29 7.76
N SER A 68 -0.94 5.80 6.98
CA SER A 68 -0.04 6.87 7.36
C SER A 68 0.24 7.75 6.15
N ILE A 69 -0.07 9.06 6.22
CA ILE A 69 0.14 9.98 5.10
C ILE A 69 1.62 10.35 4.99
N THR A 70 2.29 10.51 6.13
CA THR A 70 3.71 10.83 6.24
C THR A 70 4.28 10.24 7.53
N GLU A 71 5.59 10.35 7.71
CA GLU A 71 6.29 9.93 8.92
C GLU A 71 5.63 10.51 10.18
N LYS A 72 5.49 9.67 11.21
CA LYS A 72 4.87 9.98 12.50
C LYS A 72 3.37 10.34 12.46
N ASP A 73 2.75 10.38 11.28
CA ASP A 73 1.30 10.50 11.12
C ASP A 73 0.68 9.11 10.98
N ILE A 74 -0.15 8.71 11.95
CA ILE A 74 -0.82 7.41 11.99
C ILE A 74 -2.31 7.63 12.11
N GLN A 75 -3.05 7.04 11.18
CA GLN A 75 -4.50 7.15 11.06
C GLN A 75 -5.13 5.77 11.14
N LYS A 76 -6.20 5.65 11.93
CA LYS A 76 -6.93 4.40 12.13
C LYS A 76 -7.84 4.13 10.94
N GLY A 77 -7.91 2.87 10.52
CA GLY A 77 -8.98 2.37 9.65
C GLY A 77 -10.11 1.73 10.45
N ASP A 78 -11.05 1.12 9.72
CA ASP A 78 -12.23 0.45 10.28
C ASP A 78 -11.91 -0.73 11.19
N LEU A 79 -10.72 -1.34 11.05
CA LEU A 79 -10.29 -2.53 11.80
C LEU A 79 -8.98 -2.32 12.55
N SER A 80 -8.88 -1.23 13.29
CA SER A 80 -7.67 -0.88 14.07
C SER A 80 -7.53 -1.66 15.39
N GLU A 81 -8.61 -2.26 15.90
CA GLU A 81 -8.59 -2.99 17.18
C GLU A 81 -7.74 -4.28 17.13
N GLY A 82 -6.88 -4.47 18.13
CA GLY A 82 -5.98 -5.62 18.21
C GLY A 82 -4.71 -5.49 17.37
N TYR A 83 -4.46 -4.29 16.82
CA TYR A 83 -3.29 -3.98 16.00
C TYR A 83 -2.63 -2.68 16.43
N ASP A 84 -1.32 -2.64 16.33
CA ASP A 84 -0.47 -1.45 16.48
C ASP A 84 0.37 -1.26 15.21
N VAL A 85 0.71 -0.02 14.88
CA VAL A 85 1.63 0.31 13.77
C VAL A 85 2.66 1.35 14.22
N SER A 86 3.75 1.48 13.45
CA SER A 86 4.67 2.62 13.62
C SER A 86 5.15 3.15 12.27
N ARG A 87 5.43 4.45 12.21
CA ARG A 87 5.90 5.14 11.00
C ARG A 87 7.09 6.04 11.30
N ASN A 88 8.19 5.43 11.73
CA ASN A 88 9.39 6.19 12.11
C ASN A 88 10.20 6.67 10.90
N LYS A 89 10.09 5.98 9.77
CA LYS A 89 10.83 6.24 8.53
C LYS A 89 9.91 6.01 7.33
N LYS A 90 9.98 6.88 6.32
CA LYS A 90 9.15 6.85 5.11
C LYS A 90 9.09 5.50 4.37
N PRO A 91 10.17 4.72 4.22
CA PRO A 91 10.07 3.43 3.53
C PRO A 91 9.39 2.34 4.38
N PHE A 92 9.32 2.48 5.71
CA PHE A 92 8.90 1.40 6.61
C PHE A 92 7.52 1.66 7.23
N PHE A 93 6.69 0.62 7.29
CA PHE A 93 5.42 0.66 8.00
C PHE A 93 5.11 -0.70 8.62
N PRO A 94 5.74 -1.09 9.75
CA PRO A 94 5.43 -2.35 10.42
C PRO A 94 4.03 -2.36 11.04
N LEU A 95 3.40 -3.53 11.01
CA LEU A 95 2.13 -3.85 11.67
C LEU A 95 2.34 -4.92 12.73
N THR A 96 2.01 -4.61 13.98
CA THR A 96 2.03 -5.56 15.08
C THR A 96 0.62 -5.99 15.45
N VAL A 97 0.34 -7.29 15.34
CA VAL A 97 -0.82 -7.93 15.98
C VAL A 97 -0.54 -8.00 17.48
N THR A 98 -1.36 -7.36 18.31
CA THR A 98 -1.10 -7.24 19.76
C THR A 98 -1.32 -8.54 20.52
N SER A 99 -2.18 -9.42 20.00
CA SER A 99 -2.45 -10.74 20.54
C SER A 99 -2.90 -11.67 19.43
N ALA A 100 -2.07 -12.66 19.08
CA ALA A 100 -2.40 -13.64 18.05
C ALA A 100 -3.61 -14.49 18.48
N GLN A 101 -4.67 -14.46 17.69
CA GLN A 101 -5.93 -15.14 17.96
C GLN A 101 -6.55 -15.60 16.65
N LYS A 102 -7.52 -16.54 16.73
CA LYS A 102 -8.19 -17.08 15.53
C LYS A 102 -8.87 -16.00 14.68
N ASN A 103 -9.41 -14.95 15.30
CA ASN A 103 -10.03 -13.80 14.61
C ASN A 103 -9.02 -12.93 13.83
N GLN A 104 -7.73 -13.03 14.14
CA GLN A 104 -6.63 -12.36 13.44
C GLN A 104 -5.96 -13.25 12.38
N MET A 105 -6.50 -14.43 12.12
CA MET A 105 -6.08 -15.24 10.97
C MET A 105 -6.71 -14.67 9.70
N ALA A 106 -5.91 -13.98 8.91
CA ALA A 106 -6.32 -13.33 7.67
C ALA A 106 -5.11 -13.18 6.73
N PHE A 107 -5.37 -12.78 5.49
CA PHE A 107 -4.32 -12.34 4.58
C PHE A 107 -4.06 -10.86 4.78
N TYR A 108 -2.80 -10.49 5.00
CA TYR A 108 -2.40 -9.11 5.30
C TYR A 108 -1.67 -8.50 4.12
N ILE A 109 -2.15 -7.34 3.67
CA ILE A 109 -1.62 -6.67 2.48
C ILE A 109 -1.12 -5.29 2.88
N CYS A 110 0.15 -5.02 2.58
CA CYS A 110 0.71 -3.70 2.66
C CYS A 110 0.63 -3.01 1.30
N ALA A 111 0.35 -1.71 1.33
CA ALA A 111 0.27 -0.89 0.14
C ALA A 111 0.96 0.47 0.32
N SER A 112 1.28 1.14 -0.77
CA SER A 112 1.81 2.51 -0.76
C SER A 112 1.31 3.34 -1.95
N SER A 113 1.23 4.65 -1.77
CA SER A 113 0.86 5.60 -2.82
C SER A 113 1.55 6.96 -2.65
N ILE A 114 1.66 7.71 -3.74
CA ILE A 114 2.07 9.12 -3.71
C ILE A 114 1.01 9.92 -2.91
N ALA A 115 1.44 10.85 -2.04
CA ALA A 115 0.51 11.77 -1.38
C ALA A 115 -0.12 12.68 -2.44
N GLN A 116 -1.46 12.68 -2.55
CA GLN A 116 -2.16 13.52 -3.51
C GLN A 116 -2.25 14.96 -2.99
N TRP A 117 -1.66 15.91 -3.72
CA TRP A 117 -1.86 17.36 -3.50
C TRP A 117 -2.55 18.08 -4.68
N SER A 118 -2.69 17.46 -5.86
CA SER A 118 -3.57 17.97 -6.95
C SER A 118 -3.60 17.03 -8.17
N THR A 119 -4.80 16.82 -8.73
CA THR A 119 -5.19 16.37 -10.10
C THR A 119 -4.51 15.17 -10.80
N ALA A 120 -3.49 14.52 -10.24
CA ALA A 120 -2.87 13.34 -10.84
C ALA A 120 -3.56 12.03 -10.40
N THR A 121 -3.76 11.11 -11.34
CA THR A 121 -4.13 9.71 -11.07
C THR A 121 -3.07 9.10 -10.15
N SER A 122 -3.43 8.76 -8.91
CA SER A 122 -2.50 8.11 -7.97
C SER A 122 -2.52 6.60 -8.20
N SER A 123 -1.34 5.99 -8.20
CA SER A 123 -1.21 4.53 -8.31
C SER A 123 -1.06 3.93 -6.92
N LEU A 124 -1.92 2.96 -6.61
CA LEU A 124 -1.79 2.15 -5.39
C LEU A 124 -0.93 0.93 -5.73
N CYS A 125 0.22 0.80 -5.07
CA CYS A 125 1.09 -0.35 -5.23
C CYS A 125 0.89 -1.32 -4.06
N ILE A 126 0.90 -2.63 -4.32
CA ILE A 126 0.73 -3.71 -3.32
C ILE A 126 1.79 -4.80 -3.51
N ASN A 127 2.00 -5.64 -2.48
CA ASN A 127 2.91 -6.80 -2.53
C ASN A 127 2.25 -8.10 -3.08
N VAL A 128 1.31 -7.98 -4.01
CA VAL A 128 0.83 -9.10 -4.85
C VAL A 128 1.64 -9.03 -6.15
N PRO A 129 2.02 -10.15 -6.82
CA PRO A 129 2.88 -10.13 -8.01
C PRO A 129 2.58 -8.94 -8.94
N MET A 130 3.46 -7.93 -8.82
CA MET A 130 3.57 -6.68 -9.58
C MET A 130 2.25 -6.04 -10.06
N SER A 131 1.47 -5.45 -9.16
CA SER A 131 0.42 -4.51 -9.59
C SER A 131 0.49 -3.19 -8.82
N CYS A 132 0.90 -2.14 -9.52
CA CYS A 132 0.47 -0.78 -9.20
C CYS A 132 -0.76 -0.52 -10.06
N SER A 133 -1.94 -0.42 -9.44
CA SER A 133 -3.19 -0.14 -10.16
C SER A 133 -3.48 1.35 -10.10
N PRO A 134 -3.88 1.99 -11.21
CA PRO A 134 -4.36 3.37 -11.17
C PRO A 134 -5.63 3.42 -10.30
N TYR A 135 -5.60 4.22 -9.24
CA TYR A 135 -6.74 4.48 -8.37
C TYR A 135 -7.48 5.72 -8.90
N GLN A 136 -8.76 5.58 -9.25
CA GLN A 136 -9.61 6.73 -9.56
C GLN A 136 -10.31 7.20 -8.27
N VAL A 137 -9.89 8.35 -7.75
CA VAL A 137 -10.60 9.04 -6.66
C VAL A 137 -11.67 9.92 -7.30
N ALA A 138 -12.95 9.56 -7.17
CA ALA A 138 -14.04 10.50 -7.44
C ALA A 138 -14.13 11.48 -6.24
N LEU A 139 -14.09 12.77 -6.52
CA LEU A 139 -14.21 13.84 -5.51
C LEU A 139 -15.61 13.79 -4.89
N GLY A 140 -15.73 13.11 -3.75
CA GLY A 140 -16.81 13.26 -2.79
C GLY A 140 -16.17 13.51 -1.43
N SER A 141 -16.43 14.67 -0.84
CA SER A 141 -15.90 15.12 0.43
C SER A 141 -16.23 14.15 1.59
N SER A 142 -15.33 13.21 1.90
CA SER A 142 -15.17 12.55 3.22
C SER A 142 -13.93 11.62 3.20
N PRO A 143 -13.08 11.59 4.24
CA PRO A 143 -11.84 10.83 4.28
C PRO A 143 -12.06 9.34 4.63
N ASN A 144 -13.09 8.70 4.07
CA ASN A 144 -13.35 7.29 4.28
C ASN A 144 -12.97 6.49 3.02
N PRO A 145 -11.92 5.67 3.06
CA PRO A 145 -11.54 4.81 1.93
C PRO A 145 -12.51 3.62 1.85
N MET A 146 -13.62 3.81 1.14
CA MET A 146 -14.65 2.79 0.94
C MET A 146 -14.19 1.64 0.02
N SER A 147 -14.32 0.43 0.56
CA SER A 147 -14.79 -0.83 -0.06
C SER A 147 -14.48 -1.10 -1.54
N PHE A 148 -13.66 -2.13 -1.78
CA PHE A 148 -13.48 -2.75 -3.10
C PHE A 148 -14.50 -3.86 -3.35
N HIS A 149 -15.26 -3.75 -4.45
CA HIS A 149 -15.94 -4.86 -5.12
C HIS A 149 -15.08 -5.31 -6.31
N PHE A 150 -14.71 -6.59 -6.35
CA PHE A 150 -14.20 -7.24 -7.56
C PHE A 150 -15.37 -7.97 -8.22
N SER A 151 -15.69 -7.62 -9.47
CA SER A 151 -16.51 -8.45 -10.37
C SER A 151 -15.65 -9.53 -11.01
#